data_AF-A0AAF6YWH9-F1
#
_entry.id   AF-A0AAF6YWH9-F1
#
_cell.length_a   1.000
_cell.length_b   1.000
_cell.length_c   1.000
_cell.angle_alpha   90.00
_cell.angle_beta   90.00
_cell.angle_gamma   90.00
#
_symmetry.space_group_name_H-M   'P 1'
#
loop_
_entity.id
_entity.type
_entity.pdbx_description
1 polymer ?
#
loop_
_entity_poly.entity_id
_entity_poly.type
_entity_poly.pdbx_seq_one_letter_code
_entity_poly.pdbx_strand_id
1 'polypeptide(L)'
;GSVTSAPPIWYHQFLCDLSKYFVAILRAKGTLRPPERQALFGPWELIYGASQELLPYLEGGRWGQGLEGFCNHLELYTQFAANVERSRTILQEQLKKNKHFRRFVRLQEGRPEFGGLQLQDLLPLPLQRLQQYENLAVALAENTGPNSPEHKQLTRAAQLISETAQRVHTIGQKQKNEQHLQRIQALLSGRQAKGLISGRWFLRQGWLLVVPPRGEPRPRMFFLFSDALLMAKPRPPLHLLQSGTFACRALYPMGECQLHRVFGHSGGPCGGLLSLSFPHEKLLLMSTDQEELSHWYHSLTLAISSQKN
;
A
#
# COMPACT_ATOMS: atom_id res chain seq x y z
N GLY A 1 -6.49 -21.72 -5.66
CA GLY A 1 -5.20 -21.84 -6.36
C GLY A 1 -4.72 -20.45 -6.64
N SER A 2 -3.60 -20.03 -6.05
CA SER A 2 -3.09 -18.68 -6.21
C SER A 2 -2.57 -18.48 -7.64
N VAL A 3 -3.00 -17.39 -8.28
CA VAL A 3 -2.57 -16.92 -9.61
C VAL A 3 -1.04 -16.72 -9.72
N THR A 4 -0.34 -16.78 -8.58
CA THR A 4 1.08 -16.51 -8.41
C THR A 4 2.03 -17.55 -9.04
N SER A 5 1.56 -18.74 -9.41
CA SER A 5 2.39 -19.83 -9.97
C SER A 5 2.21 -20.07 -11.47
N ALA A 6 1.45 -19.24 -12.18
CA ALA A 6 1.16 -19.48 -13.59
C ALA A 6 2.40 -19.24 -14.49
N PRO A 7 2.68 -20.12 -15.47
CA PRO A 7 3.86 -20.02 -16.34
C PRO A 7 3.86 -18.74 -17.20
N PRO A 8 5.02 -18.30 -17.73
CA PRO A 8 5.13 -17.11 -18.58
C PRO A 8 4.10 -17.00 -19.71
N ILE A 9 3.72 -18.14 -20.29
CA ILE A 9 2.71 -18.27 -21.34
C ILE A 9 1.33 -17.84 -20.86
N TRP A 10 0.94 -18.19 -19.63
CA TRP A 10 -0.35 -17.81 -19.07
C TRP A 10 -0.46 -16.30 -18.89
N TYR A 11 0.60 -15.64 -18.39
CA TYR A 11 0.58 -14.19 -18.23
C TYR A 11 0.50 -13.47 -19.58
N HIS A 12 1.21 -13.96 -20.59
CA HIS A 12 1.16 -13.38 -21.94
C HIS A 12 -0.23 -13.54 -22.57
N GLN A 13 -0.81 -14.74 -22.46
CA GLN A 13 -2.16 -15.04 -22.90
C GLN A 13 -3.18 -14.16 -22.16
N PHE A 14 -3.01 -13.98 -20.85
CA PHE A 14 -3.84 -13.11 -20.04
C PHE A 14 -3.78 -11.63 -20.50
N LEU A 15 -2.58 -11.07 -20.69
CA LEU A 15 -2.43 -9.69 -21.18
C LEU A 15 -3.09 -9.51 -22.56
N CYS A 16 -2.94 -10.52 -23.42
CA CYS A 16 -3.60 -10.58 -24.73
C CYS A 16 -5.12 -10.56 -24.60
N ASP A 17 -5.68 -11.43 -23.75
CA ASP A 17 -7.12 -11.54 -23.53
C ASP A 17 -7.70 -10.26 -22.89
N LEU A 18 -6.99 -9.63 -21.95
CA LEU A 18 -7.42 -8.36 -21.38
C LEU A 18 -7.39 -7.24 -22.42
N SER A 19 -6.33 -7.15 -23.23
CA SER A 19 -6.23 -6.18 -24.33
C SER A 19 -7.37 -6.37 -25.34
N LYS A 20 -7.60 -7.61 -25.77
CA LYS A 20 -8.61 -7.97 -26.76
C LYS A 20 -10.04 -7.76 -26.25
N TYR A 21 -10.39 -8.33 -25.10
CA TYR A 21 -11.79 -8.40 -24.67
C TYR A 21 -12.22 -7.22 -23.80
N PHE A 22 -11.31 -6.61 -23.03
CA PHE A 22 -11.63 -5.39 -22.30
C PHE A 22 -11.27 -4.16 -23.12
N VAL A 23 -10.00 -3.95 -23.44
CA VAL A 23 -9.55 -2.63 -23.90
C VAL A 23 -10.02 -2.31 -25.32
N ALA A 24 -9.83 -3.22 -26.27
CA ALA A 24 -10.23 -3.03 -27.66
C ALA A 24 -11.76 -2.93 -27.82
N ILE A 25 -12.53 -3.80 -27.14
CA ILE A 25 -14.00 -3.76 -27.22
C ILE A 25 -14.55 -2.53 -26.50
N LEU A 26 -13.98 -2.11 -25.36
CA LEU A 26 -14.37 -0.84 -24.71
C LEU A 26 -14.10 0.35 -25.63
N ARG A 27 -13.01 0.32 -26.40
CA ARG A 27 -12.67 1.35 -27.37
C ARG A 27 -13.65 1.39 -28.52
N ALA A 28 -13.98 0.24 -29.10
CA ALA A 28 -14.94 0.13 -30.20
C ALA A 28 -16.37 0.50 -29.80
N LYS A 29 -16.81 0.09 -28.60
CA LYS A 29 -18.18 0.36 -28.12
C LYS A 29 -18.39 1.76 -27.55
N GLY A 30 -17.32 2.49 -27.22
CA GLY A 30 -17.41 3.82 -26.63
C GLY A 30 -18.08 3.85 -25.24
N THR A 31 -18.15 2.70 -24.55
CA THR A 31 -18.87 2.57 -23.26
C THR A 31 -18.24 3.39 -22.13
N LEU A 32 -16.96 3.74 -22.28
CA LEU A 32 -16.21 4.64 -21.39
C LEU A 32 -15.58 5.76 -22.22
N ARG A 33 -15.57 6.98 -21.68
CA ARG A 33 -14.89 8.10 -22.33
C ARG A 33 -13.38 7.88 -22.32
N PRO A 34 -12.64 8.41 -23.32
CA PRO A 34 -11.18 8.28 -23.37
C PRO A 34 -10.44 8.59 -22.06
N PRO A 35 -10.71 9.69 -21.32
CA PRO A 35 -10.01 9.98 -20.07
C PRO A 35 -10.33 8.97 -18.94
N GLU A 36 -11.56 8.45 -18.89
CA GLU A 36 -11.96 7.43 -17.90
C GLU A 36 -11.28 6.09 -18.21
N ARG A 37 -11.20 5.73 -19.51
CA ARG A 37 -10.50 4.53 -19.96
C ARG A 37 -8.99 4.61 -19.68
N GLN A 38 -8.37 5.76 -19.95
CA GLN A 38 -6.95 5.98 -19.64
C GLN A 38 -6.70 5.92 -18.13
N ALA A 39 -7.58 6.50 -17.31
CA ALA A 39 -7.47 6.39 -15.86
C ALA A 39 -7.67 4.95 -15.34
N LEU A 40 -8.55 4.18 -15.97
CA LEU A 40 -8.84 2.80 -15.59
C LEU A 40 -7.66 1.86 -15.89
N PHE A 41 -7.06 1.93 -17.08
CA PHE A 41 -6.00 0.99 -17.48
C PHE A 41 -4.58 1.54 -17.34
N GLY A 42 -4.41 2.86 -17.18
CA GLY A 42 -3.08 3.47 -17.08
C GLY A 42 -2.17 3.11 -18.28
N PRO A 43 -0.88 2.83 -18.06
CA PRO A 43 0.06 2.45 -19.12
C PRO A 43 -0.03 0.95 -19.52
N TRP A 44 -1.12 0.25 -19.22
CA TRP A 44 -1.25 -1.19 -19.47
C TRP A 44 -0.88 -1.64 -20.89
N GLU A 45 -1.39 -0.95 -21.91
CA GLU A 45 -1.13 -1.29 -23.31
C GLU A 45 0.37 -1.24 -23.64
N LEU A 46 1.10 -0.29 -23.04
CA LEU A 46 2.55 -0.15 -23.21
C LEU A 46 3.29 -1.28 -22.48
N ILE A 47 2.83 -1.65 -21.28
CA ILE A 47 3.38 -2.81 -20.54
C ILE A 47 3.19 -4.09 -21.33
N TYR A 48 2.03 -4.26 -21.98
CA TYR A 48 1.79 -5.41 -22.84
C TYR A 48 2.70 -5.41 -24.07
N GLY A 49 2.87 -4.28 -24.75
CA GLY A 49 3.82 -4.15 -25.86
C GLY A 49 5.25 -4.54 -25.45
N ALA A 50 5.73 -4.02 -24.31
CA ALA A 50 7.04 -4.39 -23.77
C ALA A 50 7.17 -5.90 -23.47
N SER A 51 6.09 -6.54 -23.00
CA SER A 51 6.07 -7.99 -22.80
C SER A 51 6.09 -8.77 -24.10
N GLN A 52 5.48 -8.24 -25.18
CA GLN A 52 5.54 -8.85 -26.52
C GLN A 52 6.94 -8.76 -27.11
N GLU A 53 7.64 -7.65 -26.92
CA GLU A 53 9.03 -7.48 -27.36
C GLU A 53 9.99 -8.42 -26.62
N LEU A 54 9.75 -8.67 -25.33
CA LEU A 54 10.58 -9.57 -24.52
C LEU A 54 10.40 -11.05 -24.90
N LEU A 55 9.19 -11.47 -25.28
CA LEU A 55 8.84 -12.89 -25.43
C LEU A 55 9.77 -13.69 -26.38
N PRO A 56 10.10 -13.21 -27.60
CA PRO A 56 10.98 -13.95 -28.52
C PRO A 56 12.40 -14.18 -27.99
N TYR A 57 12.88 -13.32 -27.07
CA TYR A 57 14.18 -13.51 -26.44
C TYR A 57 14.15 -14.61 -25.39
N LEU A 58 13.07 -14.66 -24.60
CA LEU A 58 12.87 -15.72 -23.59
C LEU A 58 12.68 -17.08 -24.26
N GLU A 59 11.87 -17.17 -25.31
CA GLU A 59 11.66 -18.42 -26.07
C GLU A 59 12.91 -18.86 -26.81
N GLY A 60 13.70 -17.90 -27.32
CA GLY A 60 14.97 -18.16 -28.00
C GLY A 60 16.16 -18.39 -27.07
N GLY A 61 15.98 -18.40 -25.75
CA GLY A 61 17.04 -18.63 -24.77
C GLY A 61 18.09 -17.51 -24.66
N ARG A 62 17.81 -16.31 -25.21
CA ARG A 62 18.69 -15.13 -25.18
C ARG A 62 18.31 -14.22 -24.02
N TRP A 63 18.42 -14.74 -22.81
CA TRP A 63 17.86 -14.13 -21.60
C TRP A 63 18.51 -12.80 -21.27
N GLY A 64 19.85 -12.74 -21.34
CA GLY A 64 20.61 -11.52 -21.05
C GLY A 64 20.18 -10.35 -21.94
N GLN A 65 20.17 -10.56 -23.26
CA GLN A 65 19.76 -9.54 -24.23
C GLN A 65 18.29 -9.12 -24.05
N GLY A 66 17.39 -10.09 -23.84
CA GLY A 66 15.96 -9.81 -23.67
C GLY A 66 15.66 -8.99 -22.42
N LEU A 67 16.17 -9.42 -21.27
CA LEU A 67 15.94 -8.75 -19.99
C LEU A 67 16.60 -7.36 -19.95
N GLU A 68 17.80 -7.21 -20.52
CA GLU A 68 18.46 -5.90 -20.63
C GLU A 68 17.64 -4.93 -21.48
N GLY A 69 17.09 -5.38 -22.62
CA GLY A 69 16.18 -4.57 -23.44
C GLY A 69 14.88 -4.21 -22.72
N PHE A 70 14.32 -5.15 -21.95
CA PHE A 70 13.12 -4.93 -21.14
C PHE A 70 13.32 -3.88 -20.05
N CYS A 71 14.54 -3.69 -19.53
CA CYS A 71 14.83 -2.67 -18.52
C CYS A 71 14.43 -1.25 -18.96
N ASN A 72 14.43 -0.95 -20.27
CA ASN A 72 14.00 0.34 -20.82
C ASN A 72 12.51 0.66 -20.55
N HIS A 73 11.72 -0.36 -20.22
CA HIS A 73 10.28 -0.27 -20.00
C HIS A 73 9.88 -0.27 -18.51
N LEU A 74 10.84 -0.38 -17.59
CA LEU A 74 10.58 -0.50 -16.16
C LEU A 74 9.82 0.69 -15.56
N GLU A 75 10.02 1.89 -16.11
CA GLU A 75 9.31 3.10 -15.68
C GLU A 75 7.79 3.00 -15.87
N LEU A 76 7.33 2.19 -16.82
CA LEU A 76 5.90 1.93 -17.02
C LEU A 76 5.26 1.26 -15.79
N TYR A 77 6.01 0.41 -15.08
CA TYR A 77 5.51 -0.24 -13.86
C TYR A 77 5.42 0.74 -12.68
N THR A 78 6.36 1.67 -12.57
CA THR A 78 6.31 2.78 -11.59
C THR A 78 5.07 3.64 -11.83
N GLN A 79 4.82 4.03 -13.09
CA GLN A 79 3.64 4.79 -13.49
C GLN A 79 2.34 4.00 -13.25
N PHE A 80 2.36 2.70 -13.52
CA PHE A 80 1.22 1.82 -13.28
C PHE A 80 0.89 1.76 -11.78
N ALA A 81 1.89 1.53 -10.92
CA ALA A 81 1.75 1.53 -9.47
C ALA A 81 1.14 2.85 -8.97
N ALA A 82 1.63 3.99 -9.47
CA ALA A 82 1.11 5.31 -9.12
C ALA A 82 -0.36 5.51 -9.51
N ASN A 83 -0.88 4.78 -10.51
CA ASN A 83 -2.24 4.89 -11.01
C ASN A 83 -3.24 3.88 -10.37
N VAL A 84 -2.77 2.87 -9.63
CA VAL A 84 -3.64 1.78 -9.11
C VAL A 84 -4.87 2.30 -8.35
N GLU A 85 -4.68 3.26 -7.45
CA GLU A 85 -5.81 3.79 -6.66
C GLU A 85 -6.80 4.61 -7.48
N ARG A 86 -6.30 5.34 -8.48
CA ARG A 86 -7.14 6.06 -9.43
C ARG A 86 -7.95 5.08 -10.28
N SER A 87 -7.30 4.02 -10.76
CA SER A 87 -7.94 2.94 -11.51
C SER A 87 -9.06 2.28 -10.70
N ARG A 88 -8.79 1.90 -9.44
CA ARG A 88 -9.76 1.31 -8.52
C ARG A 88 -10.96 2.24 -8.27
N THR A 89 -10.70 3.52 -8.05
CA THR A 89 -11.75 4.52 -7.82
C THR A 89 -12.65 4.67 -9.05
N ILE A 90 -12.06 4.85 -10.24
CA ILE A 90 -12.82 4.96 -11.49
C ILE A 90 -13.62 3.69 -11.78
N LEU A 91 -13.04 2.50 -11.55
CA LEU A 91 -13.75 1.24 -11.70
C LEU A 91 -15.01 1.21 -10.83
N GLN A 92 -14.87 1.50 -9.53
CA GLN A 92 -15.99 1.51 -8.60
C GLN A 92 -17.06 2.53 -8.96
N GLU A 93 -16.65 3.74 -9.35
CA GLU A 93 -17.57 4.79 -9.77
C GLU A 93 -18.34 4.43 -11.05
N GLN A 94 -17.65 3.91 -12.07
CA GLN A 94 -18.27 3.54 -13.34
C GLN A 94 -19.16 2.32 -13.19
N LEU A 95 -18.75 1.33 -12.39
CA LEU A 95 -19.62 0.21 -12.05
C LEU A 95 -20.89 0.69 -11.34
N LYS A 96 -20.81 1.72 -10.47
CA LYS A 96 -21.98 2.27 -9.77
C LYS A 96 -22.88 3.12 -10.65
N LYS A 97 -22.32 4.01 -11.47
CA LYS A 97 -23.04 5.06 -12.21
C LYS A 97 -23.41 4.67 -13.64
N ASN A 98 -22.62 3.84 -14.31
CA ASN A 98 -22.76 3.55 -15.74
C ASN A 98 -23.32 2.13 -15.97
N LYS A 99 -24.63 2.05 -16.26
CA LYS A 99 -25.33 0.77 -16.50
C LYS A 99 -24.75 -0.02 -17.69
N HIS A 100 -24.33 0.67 -18.75
CA HIS A 100 -23.79 0.04 -19.95
C HIS A 100 -22.40 -0.55 -19.67
N PHE A 101 -21.56 0.19 -18.93
CA PHE A 101 -20.26 -0.30 -18.49
C PHE A 101 -20.40 -1.49 -17.55
N ARG A 102 -21.30 -1.43 -16.56
CA ARG A 102 -21.56 -2.56 -15.65
C ARG A 102 -21.99 -3.82 -16.40
N ARG A 103 -22.90 -3.70 -17.37
CA ARG A 103 -23.32 -4.83 -18.21
C ARG A 103 -22.15 -5.34 -19.06
N PHE A 104 -21.35 -4.45 -19.63
CA PHE A 104 -20.17 -4.79 -20.39
C PHE A 104 -19.16 -5.60 -19.57
N VAL A 105 -18.82 -5.14 -18.37
CA VAL A 105 -17.86 -5.80 -17.46
C VAL A 105 -18.35 -7.20 -17.11
N ARG A 106 -19.61 -7.36 -16.68
CA ARG A 106 -20.20 -8.68 -16.41
C ARG A 106 -20.14 -9.63 -17.60
N LEU A 107 -20.36 -9.12 -18.82
CA LEU A 107 -20.27 -9.93 -20.03
C LEU A 107 -18.84 -10.37 -20.33
N GLN A 108 -17.84 -9.53 -20.07
CA GLN A 108 -16.44 -9.92 -20.28
C GLN A 108 -15.97 -10.87 -19.17
N GLU A 109 -16.28 -10.59 -17.90
CA GLU A 109 -15.91 -11.44 -16.76
C GLU A 109 -16.51 -12.86 -16.84
N GLY A 110 -17.65 -13.03 -17.54
CA GLY A 110 -18.26 -14.34 -17.79
C GLY A 110 -17.56 -15.19 -18.86
N ARG A 111 -16.47 -14.70 -19.47
CA ARG A 111 -15.71 -15.45 -20.48
C ARG A 111 -14.84 -16.55 -19.84
N PRO A 112 -14.74 -17.73 -20.46
CA PRO A 112 -13.90 -18.82 -19.94
C PRO A 112 -12.42 -18.41 -19.82
N GLU A 113 -11.94 -17.52 -20.70
CA GLU A 113 -10.55 -17.02 -20.68
C GLU A 113 -10.15 -16.36 -19.35
N PHE A 114 -11.11 -15.78 -18.61
CA PHE A 114 -10.82 -15.15 -17.31
C PHE A 114 -10.99 -16.07 -16.12
N GLY A 115 -11.44 -17.31 -16.31
CA GLY A 115 -11.53 -18.32 -15.24
C GLY A 115 -12.35 -17.88 -14.01
N GLY A 116 -13.32 -16.98 -14.20
CA GLY A 116 -14.13 -16.42 -13.12
C GLY A 116 -13.50 -15.26 -12.36
N LEU A 117 -12.33 -14.77 -12.77
CA LEU A 117 -11.71 -13.57 -12.20
C LEU A 117 -12.49 -12.31 -12.59
N GLN A 118 -12.65 -11.39 -11.65
CA GLN A 118 -13.27 -10.10 -11.90
C GLN A 118 -12.24 -9.09 -12.40
N LEU A 119 -12.67 -8.05 -13.10
CA LEU A 119 -11.78 -7.00 -13.61
C LEU A 119 -10.93 -6.37 -12.49
N GLN A 120 -11.48 -6.25 -11.28
CA GLN A 120 -10.74 -5.77 -10.10
C GLN A 120 -9.57 -6.68 -9.68
N ASP A 121 -9.67 -7.99 -9.94
CA ASP A 121 -8.63 -8.98 -9.64
C ASP A 121 -7.57 -9.02 -10.75
N LEU A 122 -7.96 -8.63 -11.98
CA LEU A 122 -7.09 -8.60 -13.15
C LEU A 122 -6.20 -7.36 -13.19
N LEU A 123 -6.69 -6.20 -12.73
CA LEU A 123 -5.96 -4.94 -12.79
C LEU A 123 -4.60 -4.96 -12.06
N PRO A 124 -4.41 -5.63 -10.91
CA PRO A 124 -3.11 -5.68 -10.23
C PRO A 124 -2.07 -6.62 -10.87
N LEU A 125 -2.44 -7.45 -11.84
CA LEU A 125 -1.58 -8.53 -12.36
C LEU A 125 -0.23 -8.08 -12.95
N PRO A 126 -0.06 -6.89 -13.57
CA PRO A 126 1.25 -6.45 -14.03
C PRO A 126 2.24 -6.26 -12.89
N LEU A 127 1.79 -5.78 -11.74
CA LEU A 127 2.68 -5.61 -10.59
C LEU A 127 3.10 -6.96 -10.02
N GLN A 128 2.21 -7.96 -10.06
CA GLN A 128 2.58 -9.34 -9.72
C GLN A 128 3.57 -9.92 -10.72
N ARG A 129 3.43 -9.59 -12.00
CA ARG A 129 4.38 -10.03 -13.02
C ARG A 129 5.76 -9.43 -12.82
N LEU A 130 5.86 -8.15 -12.45
CA LEU A 130 7.14 -7.53 -12.15
C LEU A 130 7.91 -8.33 -11.09
N GLN A 131 7.23 -8.81 -10.05
CA GLN A 131 7.83 -9.68 -9.03
C GLN A 131 8.31 -11.02 -9.61
N GLN A 132 7.59 -11.59 -10.59
CA GLN A 132 8.02 -12.80 -11.27
C GLN A 132 9.25 -12.55 -12.16
N TYR A 133 9.32 -11.40 -12.85
CA TYR A 133 10.50 -11.02 -13.62
C TYR A 133 11.71 -10.77 -12.72
N GLU A 134 11.50 -10.18 -11.55
CA GLU A 134 12.55 -10.03 -10.53
C GLU A 134 13.12 -11.39 -10.11
N ASN A 135 12.26 -12.31 -9.68
CA ASN A 135 12.67 -13.65 -9.27
C ASN A 135 13.42 -14.39 -10.40
N LEU A 136 12.92 -14.28 -11.63
CA LEU A 136 13.56 -14.88 -12.80
C LEU A 136 14.94 -14.27 -13.06
N ALA A 137 15.04 -12.94 -13.07
CA ALA A 137 16.30 -12.25 -13.37
C ALA A 137 17.37 -12.53 -12.31
N VAL A 138 16.99 -12.51 -11.03
CA VAL A 138 17.89 -12.87 -9.91
C VAL A 138 18.36 -14.31 -10.05
N ALA A 139 17.44 -15.27 -10.25
CA ALA A 139 17.81 -16.67 -10.42
C ALA A 139 18.74 -16.88 -11.63
N LEU A 140 18.48 -16.23 -12.77
CA LEU A 140 19.34 -16.33 -13.95
C LEU A 140 20.73 -15.73 -13.69
N ALA A 141 20.82 -14.58 -13.02
CA ALA A 141 22.09 -13.95 -12.67
C ALA A 141 22.94 -14.83 -11.72
N GLU A 142 22.33 -15.40 -10.68
CA GLU A 142 22.99 -16.27 -9.71
C GLU A 142 23.46 -17.60 -10.31
N ASN A 143 22.70 -18.15 -11.27
CA ASN A 143 23.00 -19.45 -11.88
C ASN A 143 23.81 -19.37 -13.18
N THR A 144 24.12 -18.16 -13.66
CA THR A 144 24.95 -17.96 -14.85
C THR A 144 26.40 -17.75 -14.45
N GLY A 145 27.30 -18.64 -14.87
CA GLY A 145 28.73 -18.53 -14.55
C GLY A 145 29.38 -17.24 -15.07
N PRO A 146 30.41 -16.71 -14.38
CA PRO A 146 31.02 -15.41 -14.68
C PRO A 146 31.68 -15.32 -16.07
N ASN A 147 32.02 -16.47 -16.67
CA ASN A 147 32.61 -16.57 -18.00
C ASN A 147 31.56 -16.55 -19.13
N SER A 148 30.27 -16.59 -18.81
CA SER A 148 29.20 -16.50 -19.81
C SER A 148 29.13 -15.09 -20.41
N PRO A 149 28.93 -14.96 -21.74
CA PRO A 149 28.71 -13.65 -22.36
C PRO A 149 27.48 -12.92 -21.81
N GLU A 150 26.48 -13.65 -21.29
CA GLU A 150 25.24 -13.07 -20.74
C GLU A 150 25.35 -12.66 -19.27
N HIS A 151 26.39 -13.09 -18.54
CA HIS A 151 26.47 -12.89 -17.08
C HIS A 151 26.34 -11.41 -16.69
N LYS A 152 27.08 -10.52 -17.38
CA LYS A 152 27.02 -9.07 -17.11
C LYS A 152 25.64 -8.47 -17.39
N GLN A 153 24.99 -8.91 -18.46
CA GLN A 153 23.66 -8.41 -18.84
C GLN A 153 22.61 -8.85 -17.83
N LEU A 154 22.64 -10.12 -17.42
CA LEU A 154 21.72 -10.68 -16.44
C LEU A 154 21.87 -10.05 -15.06
N THR A 155 23.10 -9.88 -14.57
CA THR A 155 23.35 -9.23 -13.28
C THR A 155 22.86 -7.78 -13.27
N ARG A 156 23.11 -7.03 -14.35
CA ARG A 156 22.60 -5.66 -14.50
C ARG A 156 21.07 -5.62 -14.57
N ALA A 157 20.46 -6.50 -15.34
CA ALA A 157 19.01 -6.56 -15.47
C ALA A 157 18.35 -6.91 -14.14
N ALA A 158 18.88 -7.89 -13.40
CA ALA A 158 18.41 -8.26 -12.07
C ALA A 158 18.43 -7.07 -11.11
N GLN A 159 19.54 -6.33 -11.06
CA GLN A 159 19.65 -5.12 -10.23
C GLN A 159 18.57 -4.08 -10.58
N LEU A 160 18.42 -3.72 -11.86
CA LEU A 160 17.46 -2.70 -12.30
C LEU A 160 16.00 -3.12 -12.05
N ILE A 161 15.69 -4.40 -12.26
CA ILE A 161 14.35 -4.94 -12.02
C ILE A 161 14.05 -4.91 -10.51
N SER A 162 14.97 -5.35 -9.66
CA SER A 162 14.81 -5.31 -8.19
C SER A 162 14.66 -3.89 -7.65
N GLU A 163 15.48 -2.94 -8.11
CA GLU A 163 15.33 -1.53 -7.74
C GLU A 163 13.95 -0.98 -8.13
N THR A 164 13.42 -1.40 -9.28
CA THR A 164 12.08 -1.01 -9.73
C THR A 164 10.98 -1.68 -8.92
N ALA A 165 11.10 -2.98 -8.62
CA ALA A 165 10.16 -3.71 -7.78
C ALA A 165 10.07 -3.07 -6.38
N GLN A 166 11.21 -2.67 -5.81
CA GLN A 166 11.25 -1.94 -4.54
C GLN A 166 10.59 -0.56 -4.64
N ARG A 167 10.82 0.20 -5.72
CA ARG A 167 10.14 1.49 -5.96
C ARG A 167 8.62 1.32 -6.05
N VAL A 168 8.16 0.33 -6.82
CA VAL A 168 6.74 -0.03 -6.95
C VAL A 168 6.14 -0.40 -5.58
N HIS A 169 6.85 -1.19 -4.78
CA HIS A 169 6.42 -1.55 -3.43
C HIS A 169 6.24 -0.30 -2.56
N THR A 170 7.23 0.59 -2.52
CA THR A 170 7.19 1.85 -1.76
C THR A 170 6.02 2.74 -2.20
N ILE A 171 5.74 2.86 -3.50
CA ILE A 171 4.58 3.60 -4.01
C ILE A 171 3.28 3.03 -3.44
N GLY A 172 3.12 1.70 -3.51
CA GLY A 172 1.93 1.03 -2.99
C GLY A 172 1.76 1.23 -1.47
N GLN A 173 2.84 1.15 -0.70
CA GLN A 173 2.78 1.42 0.74
C GLN A 173 2.42 2.88 1.04
N LYS A 174 3.00 3.84 0.30
CA LYS A 174 2.71 5.27 0.47
C LYS A 174 1.24 5.58 0.19
N GLN A 175 0.66 5.03 -0.87
CA GLN A 175 -0.77 5.19 -1.19
C GLN A 175 -1.68 4.60 -0.09
N LYS A 176 -1.35 3.42 0.44
CA LYS A 176 -2.09 2.82 1.57
C LYS A 176 -2.02 3.71 2.81
N ASN A 177 -0.84 4.24 3.12
CA ASN A 177 -0.65 5.18 4.22
C ASN A 177 -1.48 6.45 4.01
N GLU A 178 -1.45 7.06 2.82
CA GLU A 178 -2.23 8.26 2.49
C GLU A 178 -3.74 8.04 2.68
N GLN A 179 -4.27 6.88 2.27
CA GLN A 179 -5.67 6.54 2.54
C GLN A 179 -5.98 6.43 4.03
N HIS A 180 -5.05 5.85 4.80
CA HIS A 180 -5.20 5.75 6.24
C HIS A 180 -5.23 7.14 6.87
N LEU A 181 -4.32 8.03 6.48
CA LEU A 181 -4.31 9.43 6.92
C LEU A 181 -5.60 10.15 6.54
N GLN A 182 -6.14 9.94 5.33
CA GLN A 182 -7.43 10.54 4.94
C GLN A 182 -8.58 10.10 5.85
N ARG A 183 -8.62 8.81 6.23
CA ARG A 183 -9.62 8.29 7.19
C ARG A 183 -9.45 8.94 8.56
N ILE A 184 -8.23 9.03 9.08
CA ILE A 184 -7.95 9.71 10.36
C ILE A 184 -8.34 11.18 10.26
N GLN A 185 -8.01 11.87 9.16
CA GLN A 185 -8.33 13.28 8.96
C GLN A 185 -9.85 13.53 9.00
N ALA A 186 -10.65 12.59 8.48
CA ALA A 186 -12.11 12.65 8.55
C ALA A 186 -12.66 12.44 9.98
N LEU A 187 -11.95 11.65 10.81
CA LEU A 187 -12.27 11.46 12.23
C LEU A 187 -11.87 12.66 13.09
N LEU A 188 -10.84 13.41 12.70
CA LEU A 188 -10.37 14.59 13.41
C LEU A 188 -11.17 15.83 12.98
N SER A 189 -11.82 16.48 13.94
CA SER A 189 -12.68 17.65 13.70
C SER A 189 -12.04 18.95 14.19
N GLY A 190 -12.39 20.07 13.53
CA GLY A 190 -11.99 21.42 13.89
C GLY A 190 -10.80 21.97 13.08
N ARG A 191 -10.66 23.30 13.05
CA ARG A 191 -9.62 23.99 12.24
C ARG A 191 -8.19 23.59 12.63
N GLN A 192 -7.95 23.28 13.90
CA GLN A 192 -6.62 22.86 14.40
C GLN A 192 -6.20 21.45 13.93
N ALA A 193 -7.13 20.63 13.43
CA ALA A 193 -6.81 19.31 12.91
C ALA A 193 -6.40 19.32 11.43
N LYS A 194 -6.60 20.44 10.71
CA LYS A 194 -6.38 20.50 9.25
C LYS A 194 -4.89 20.45 8.94
N GLY A 195 -4.48 19.45 8.15
CA GLY A 195 -3.09 19.32 7.67
C GLY A 195 -2.12 18.78 8.72
N LEU A 196 -2.58 18.55 9.95
CA LEU A 196 -1.74 18.15 11.08
C LEU A 196 -1.11 16.77 10.92
N ILE A 197 -1.70 15.93 10.06
CA ILE A 197 -1.24 14.56 9.80
C ILE A 197 -0.77 14.34 8.36
N SER A 198 -0.76 15.40 7.52
CA SER A 198 -0.38 15.29 6.11
C SER A 198 1.09 14.93 5.97
N GLY A 199 1.40 13.95 5.12
CA GLY A 199 2.77 13.51 4.85
C GLY A 199 3.41 12.64 5.95
N ARG A 200 2.69 12.31 7.02
CA ARG A 200 3.20 11.47 8.13
C ARG A 200 3.06 9.99 7.83
N TRP A 201 3.85 9.16 8.49
CA TRP A 201 3.71 7.70 8.38
C TRP A 201 2.90 7.16 9.56
N PHE A 202 1.74 6.58 9.30
CA PHE A 202 0.88 6.01 10.35
C PHE A 202 1.44 4.67 10.85
N LEU A 203 1.47 4.51 12.18
CA LEU A 203 1.94 3.28 12.83
C LEU A 203 0.82 2.55 13.56
N ARG A 204 0.05 3.23 14.41
CA ARG A 204 -0.95 2.60 15.28
C ARG A 204 -2.01 3.59 15.74
N GLN A 205 -3.22 3.10 15.99
CA GLN A 205 -4.26 3.86 16.68
C GLN A 205 -4.94 2.99 17.73
N GLY A 206 -5.56 3.61 18.72
CA GLY A 206 -6.32 2.89 19.73
C GLY A 206 -6.55 3.70 21.00
N TRP A 207 -7.33 3.11 21.90
CA TRP A 207 -7.68 3.70 23.17
C TRP A 207 -6.64 3.35 24.24
N LEU A 208 -6.22 4.36 24.99
CA LEU A 208 -5.44 4.20 26.20
C LEU A 208 -6.04 5.07 27.30
N LEU A 209 -5.84 4.67 28.55
CA LEU A 209 -6.24 5.43 29.71
C LEU A 209 -5.08 6.36 30.09
N VAL A 210 -5.33 7.67 30.10
CA VAL A 210 -4.37 8.65 30.63
C VAL A 210 -4.59 8.75 32.13
N VAL A 211 -3.56 8.44 32.90
CA VAL A 211 -3.58 8.49 34.37
C VAL A 211 -3.15 9.89 34.81
N PRO A 212 -4.06 10.72 35.37
CA PRO A 212 -3.71 12.04 35.87
C PRO A 212 -2.93 11.93 37.19
N PRO A 213 -2.20 12.98 37.61
CA PRO A 213 -1.54 13.01 38.92
C PRO A 213 -2.53 12.87 40.09
N ARG A 214 -3.77 13.31 39.90
CA ARG A 214 -4.88 13.19 40.87
C ARG A 214 -6.17 12.87 40.12
N GLY A 215 -6.95 11.93 40.65
CA GLY A 215 -8.23 11.50 40.10
C GLY A 215 -8.16 10.24 39.24
N GLU A 216 -9.27 9.93 38.59
CA GLU A 216 -9.44 8.66 37.87
C GLU A 216 -8.79 8.68 36.47
N PRO A 217 -8.28 7.52 35.99
CA PRO A 217 -7.79 7.35 34.62
C PRO A 217 -8.87 7.69 33.58
N ARG A 218 -8.49 8.42 32.53
CA ARG A 218 -9.44 8.90 31.52
C ARG A 218 -9.14 8.32 30.13
N PRO A 219 -10.11 7.73 29.43
CA PRO A 219 -9.88 7.19 28.09
C PRO A 219 -9.61 8.29 27.08
N ARG A 220 -8.59 8.09 26.24
CA ARG A 220 -8.24 8.94 25.11
C ARG A 220 -7.92 8.08 23.90
N MET A 221 -8.26 8.62 22.73
CA MET A 221 -7.85 8.02 21.47
C MET A 221 -6.46 8.53 21.13
N PHE A 222 -5.57 7.63 20.75
CA PHE A 222 -4.23 7.96 20.29
C PHE A 222 -4.07 7.57 18.83
N PHE A 223 -3.38 8.42 18.07
CA PHE A 223 -2.90 8.12 16.73
C PHE A 223 -1.39 8.32 16.72
N LEU A 224 -0.65 7.23 16.57
CA LEU A 224 0.80 7.22 16.51
C LEU A 224 1.27 7.24 15.07
N PHE A 225 2.12 8.21 14.78
CA PHE A 225 2.87 8.37 13.55
C PHE A 225 4.36 8.14 13.81
N SER A 226 5.16 7.98 12.75
CA SER A 226 6.62 7.83 12.86
C SER A 226 7.29 8.97 13.61
N ASP A 227 6.80 10.19 13.44
CA ASP A 227 7.36 11.43 13.97
C ASP A 227 6.60 12.01 15.16
N ALA A 228 5.36 11.57 15.40
CA ALA A 228 4.50 12.19 16.41
C ALA A 228 3.45 11.25 17.00
N LEU A 229 3.06 11.50 18.25
CA LEU A 229 1.89 10.91 18.90
C LEU A 229 0.79 11.96 19.06
N LEU A 230 -0.36 11.73 18.46
CA LEU A 230 -1.54 12.60 18.58
C LEU A 230 -2.48 12.06 19.66
N MET A 231 -2.82 12.89 20.63
CA MET A 231 -3.86 12.60 21.62
C MET A 231 -5.16 13.32 21.25
N ALA A 232 -6.25 12.56 21.20
CA ALA A 232 -7.57 13.07 20.86
C ALA A 232 -8.62 12.70 21.91
N LYS A 233 -9.61 13.60 22.07
CA LYS A 233 -10.77 13.38 22.94
C LYS A 233 -12.04 13.22 22.08
N PRO A 234 -12.90 12.24 22.37
CA PRO A 234 -14.19 12.12 21.69
C PRO A 234 -15.03 13.37 21.92
N ARG A 235 -15.73 13.82 20.88
CA ARG A 235 -16.73 14.88 21.05
C ARG A 235 -18.04 14.31 21.59
N PRO A 236 -18.77 15.07 22.43
CA PRO A 236 -20.09 14.64 22.91
C PRO A 236 -21.07 14.42 21.75
N PRO A 237 -21.99 13.44 21.85
CA PRO A 237 -22.96 13.12 20.79
C PRO A 237 -23.92 14.26 20.42
N LEU A 238 -24.08 15.25 21.30
CA LEU A 238 -25.00 16.39 21.13
C LEU A 238 -24.57 17.35 20.00
N HIS A 239 -23.38 17.19 19.43
CA HIS A 239 -23.06 17.79 18.13
C HIS A 239 -23.67 16.97 17.00
N LEU A 240 -24.93 17.28 16.64
CA LEU A 240 -25.74 16.59 15.63
C LEU A 240 -25.05 16.38 14.25
N LEU A 241 -24.02 17.18 13.92
CA LEU A 241 -23.26 17.09 12.66
C LEU A 241 -21.87 16.46 12.80
N GLN A 242 -21.42 16.12 14.03
CA GLN A 242 -20.05 15.64 14.31
C GLN A 242 -20.02 14.46 15.31
N SER A 243 -21.13 13.72 15.44
CA SER A 243 -21.15 12.50 16.26
C SER A 243 -20.11 11.51 15.75
N GLY A 244 -19.29 10.96 16.65
CA GLY A 244 -18.21 10.01 16.31
C GLY A 244 -16.87 10.65 15.91
N THR A 245 -16.71 11.97 15.97
CA THR A 245 -15.43 12.65 15.71
C THR A 245 -14.61 12.90 16.98
N PHE A 246 -13.33 13.16 16.80
CA PHE A 246 -12.41 13.52 17.87
C PHE A 246 -11.97 14.98 17.75
N ALA A 247 -11.76 15.62 18.90
CA ALA A 247 -11.04 16.88 19.02
C ALA A 247 -9.57 16.59 19.32
N CYS A 248 -8.66 17.13 18.51
CA CYS A 248 -7.23 17.09 18.81
C CYS A 248 -6.96 17.85 20.11
N ARG A 249 -6.25 17.21 21.05
CA ARG A 249 -5.90 17.80 22.34
C ARG A 249 -4.44 18.20 22.42
N ALA A 250 -3.56 17.33 21.94
CA ALA A 250 -2.13 17.53 21.97
C ALA A 250 -1.45 16.72 20.88
N LEU A 251 -0.29 17.21 20.44
CA LEU A 251 0.58 16.54 19.49
C LEU A 251 1.98 16.51 20.08
N TYR A 252 2.52 15.30 20.24
CA TYR A 252 3.78 15.08 20.90
C TYR A 252 4.85 14.64 19.89
N PRO A 253 5.96 15.37 19.72
CA PRO A 253 7.04 14.97 18.82
C PRO A 253 7.77 13.74 19.38
N MET A 254 7.87 12.67 18.60
CA MET A 254 8.51 11.42 19.05
C MET A 254 10.03 11.53 19.18
N GLY A 255 10.66 12.50 18.50
CA GLY A 255 12.11 12.74 18.60
C GLY A 255 12.57 13.18 20.00
N GLU A 256 11.65 13.75 20.79
CA GLU A 256 11.91 14.22 22.16
C GLU A 256 11.36 13.27 23.23
N CYS A 257 10.78 12.15 22.83
CA CYS A 257 10.10 11.23 23.73
C CYS A 257 11.08 10.27 24.41
N GLN A 258 11.02 10.20 25.74
CA GLN A 258 11.63 9.13 26.53
C GLN A 258 10.54 8.16 27.00
N LEU A 259 10.65 6.89 26.59
CA LEU A 259 9.67 5.85 26.90
C LEU A 259 10.21 4.90 27.98
N HIS A 260 9.45 4.74 29.07
CA HIS A 260 9.74 3.80 30.15
C HIS A 260 8.53 2.92 30.45
N ARG A 261 8.76 1.62 30.66
CA ARG A 261 7.76 0.71 31.25
C ARG A 261 7.82 0.86 32.77
N VAL A 262 6.69 1.19 33.40
CA VAL A 262 6.64 1.42 34.86
C VAL A 262 6.17 0.16 35.60
N PHE A 263 5.07 -0.45 35.15
CA PHE A 263 4.48 -1.68 35.73
C PHE A 263 3.94 -2.60 34.62
N GLY A 264 3.83 -3.91 34.89
CA GLY A 264 3.31 -4.91 33.94
C GLY A 264 4.28 -6.04 33.55
N HIS A 265 5.34 -6.31 34.34
CA HIS A 265 6.25 -7.45 34.14
C HIS A 265 5.87 -8.71 34.92
N SER A 266 4.89 -8.63 35.82
CA SER A 266 4.63 -9.66 36.83
C SER A 266 3.50 -10.62 36.46
N GLY A 267 3.38 -11.01 35.18
CA GLY A 267 2.57 -12.17 34.72
C GLY A 267 1.10 -12.24 35.18
N GLY A 268 0.57 -11.17 35.76
CA GLY A 268 -0.77 -11.12 36.33
C GLY A 268 -1.81 -10.66 35.31
N PRO A 269 -3.10 -10.92 35.55
CA PRO A 269 -4.20 -10.64 34.62
C PRO A 269 -4.51 -9.14 34.41
N CYS A 270 -3.64 -8.23 34.84
CA CYS A 270 -3.98 -6.83 35.10
C CYS A 270 -3.11 -5.84 34.30
N GLY A 271 -3.12 -5.90 32.96
CA GLY A 271 -2.54 -4.87 32.08
C GLY A 271 -1.17 -4.27 32.50
N GLY A 272 -0.96 -2.98 32.22
CA GLY A 272 0.25 -2.28 32.65
C GLY A 272 0.33 -0.79 32.30
N LEU A 273 1.48 -0.19 32.62
CA LEU A 273 1.71 1.26 32.59
C LEU A 273 2.96 1.64 31.77
N LEU A 274 2.78 2.60 30.86
CA LEU A 274 3.84 3.24 30.09
C LEU A 274 3.97 4.71 30.50
N SER A 275 5.19 5.14 30.77
CA SER A 275 5.54 6.55 31.02
C SER A 275 6.22 7.11 29.78
N LEU A 276 5.62 8.14 29.17
CA LEU A 276 6.21 8.92 28.10
C LEU A 276 6.58 10.30 28.65
N SER A 277 7.86 10.62 28.65
CA SER A 277 8.35 11.94 29.07
C SER A 277 8.75 12.75 27.86
N PHE A 278 8.21 13.96 27.77
CA PHE A 278 8.56 15.02 26.81
C PHE A 278 9.13 16.22 27.59
N PRO A 279 9.78 17.20 26.94
CA PRO A 279 10.45 18.30 27.64
C PRO A 279 9.56 19.11 28.59
N HIS A 280 8.27 19.22 28.28
CA HIS A 280 7.31 20.03 29.04
C HIS A 280 6.11 19.26 29.58
N GLU A 281 6.01 17.95 29.31
CA GLU A 281 4.87 17.15 29.74
C GLU A 281 5.28 15.70 29.95
N LYS A 282 4.70 15.06 30.97
CA LYS A 282 4.85 13.62 31.21
C LYS A 282 3.49 12.95 31.15
N LEU A 283 3.34 11.99 30.26
CA LEU A 283 2.14 11.18 30.12
C LEU A 283 2.34 9.82 30.79
N LEU A 284 1.39 9.46 31.65
CA LEU A 284 1.28 8.12 32.18
C LEU A 284 0.09 7.43 31.51
N LEU A 285 0.38 6.44 30.65
CA LEU A 285 -0.60 5.72 29.85
C LEU A 285 -0.80 4.31 30.40
N MET A 286 -2.05 3.87 30.45
CA MET A 286 -2.45 2.57 30.98
C MET A 286 -3.30 1.82 29.95
N SER A 287 -3.10 0.50 29.89
CA SER A 287 -4.00 -0.46 29.24
C SER A 287 -4.31 -1.56 30.25
N THR A 288 -5.54 -2.06 30.26
CA THR A 288 -5.92 -3.26 31.04
C THR A 288 -5.57 -4.56 30.30
N ASP A 289 -5.29 -4.46 29.00
CA ASP A 289 -4.86 -5.56 28.14
C ASP A 289 -3.33 -5.49 27.95
N GLN A 290 -2.65 -6.58 28.33
CA GLN A 290 -1.21 -6.72 28.30
C GLN A 290 -0.64 -6.90 26.89
N GLU A 291 -1.36 -7.57 25.99
CA GLU A 291 -0.95 -7.73 24.60
C GLU A 291 -1.02 -6.38 23.90
N GLU A 292 -2.12 -5.66 24.08
CA GLU A 292 -2.29 -4.31 23.52
C GLU A 292 -1.22 -3.35 24.06
N LEU A 293 -0.92 -3.38 25.35
CA LEU A 293 0.15 -2.58 25.94
C LEU A 293 1.52 -2.91 25.31
N SER A 294 1.78 -4.20 25.06
CA SER A 294 3.04 -4.66 24.47
C SER A 294 3.17 -4.19 23.02
N HIS A 295 2.10 -4.26 22.24
CA HIS A 295 2.06 -3.72 20.89
C HIS A 295 2.24 -2.20 20.85
N TRP A 296 1.62 -1.48 21.80
CA TRP A 296 1.81 -0.03 21.95
C TRP A 296 3.25 0.32 22.29
N TYR A 297 3.86 -0.38 23.24
CA TYR A 297 5.26 -0.17 23.58
C TYR A 297 6.17 -0.39 22.37
N HIS A 298 6.01 -1.51 21.66
CA HIS A 298 6.80 -1.80 20.47
C HIS A 298 6.66 -0.70 19.41
N SER A 299 5.43 -0.27 19.12
CA SER A 299 5.16 0.79 18.14
C SER A 299 5.76 2.14 18.55
N LEU A 300 5.67 2.49 19.83
CA LEU A 300 6.27 3.72 20.38
C LEU A 300 7.80 3.66 20.31
N THR A 301 8.41 2.52 20.64
CA THR A 301 9.86 2.32 20.52
C THR A 301 10.30 2.49 19.07
N LEU A 302 9.59 1.88 18.10
CA LEU A 302 9.88 2.02 16.67
C LEU A 302 9.81 3.48 16.22
N ALA A 303 8.78 4.22 16.64
CA ALA A 303 8.65 5.64 16.33
C ALA A 303 9.85 6.43 16.85
N ILE A 304 10.22 6.25 18.13
CA ILE A 304 11.37 6.94 18.74
C ILE A 304 12.69 6.59 18.04
N SER A 305 12.92 5.32 17.72
CA SER A 305 14.15 4.91 17.01
C SER A 305 14.23 5.48 15.60
N SER A 306 13.09 5.62 14.92
CA SER A 306 13.05 6.18 13.57
C SER A 306 13.46 7.65 13.49
N GLN A 307 13.45 8.37 14.61
CA GLN A 307 13.85 9.79 14.68
C GLN A 307 15.35 9.99 14.94
N LYS A 308 16.08 8.92 15.25
CA LYS A 308 17.52 8.95 15.57
C LYS A 308 18.41 8.58 14.38
N ASN A 309 17.80 8.11 13.29
CA ASN A 309 18.44 7.73 12.04
C ASN A 309 18.12 8.77 10.97
#